data_AF-A0A452RPD5-F1
#
_entry.id   AF-A0A452RPD5-F1
#
_cell.length_a   1.000
_cell.length_b   1.000
_cell.length_c   1.000
_cell.angle_alpha   90.00
_cell.angle_beta   90.00
_cell.angle_gamma   90.00
#
_symmetry.space_group_name_H-M   'P 1'
#
loop_
_entity.id
_entity.type
_entity.pdbx_description
1 polymer ?
#
loop_
_entity_poly.entity_id
_entity_poly.type
_entity_poly.pdbx_seq_one_letter_code
_entity_poly.pdbx_strand_id
1 'polypeptide(L)'
;SPSKRGITPVGGSPSSKRRSPLLQPIIEGETASFFKEIKGSEDDSSTKPDFTVTLKTDFSARCFLDQFEDDADGFISPMDDKIPSKCSQDTGLSNLHAASIPELLEHLQEMREEKKRIRKKLRDFEDNFFRQNGRNVQKEDRTPMAEEYNEYKHIKAKLRLLEVLISKRDTDSKSM
;
A
#
# COMPACT_ATOMS: atom_id res chain seq x y z
N SER A 1 -72.39 -8.32 25.33
CA SER A 1 -72.12 -8.42 23.88
C SER A 1 -72.30 -7.05 23.22
N PRO A 2 -71.45 -6.69 22.25
CA PRO A 2 -70.93 -5.34 22.07
C PRO A 2 -71.63 -4.56 20.94
N SER A 3 -71.53 -3.22 20.94
CA SER A 3 -71.41 -2.50 19.67
C SER A 3 -70.65 -1.18 19.80
N LYS A 4 -69.79 -0.99 18.81
CA LYS A 4 -68.60 -0.16 18.77
C LYS A 4 -68.94 1.34 18.66
N ARG A 5 -68.20 2.16 19.44
CA ARG A 5 -68.07 3.60 19.21
C ARG A 5 -67.30 3.83 17.91
N GLY A 6 -67.91 4.52 16.95
CA GLY A 6 -67.22 5.07 15.77
C GLY A 6 -67.10 6.59 15.92
N ILE A 7 -65.90 7.05 16.28
CA ILE A 7 -65.52 8.47 16.33
C ILE A 7 -64.83 8.75 14.99
N THR A 8 -65.41 9.65 14.19
CA THR A 8 -64.79 10.18 12.96
C THR A 8 -64.00 11.44 13.31
N PRO A 9 -62.66 11.49 13.10
CA PRO A 9 -61.91 12.73 13.24
C PRO A 9 -61.87 13.50 11.93
N VAL A 10 -62.41 14.73 12.03
CA VAL A 10 -61.98 16.01 11.44
C VAL A 10 -60.97 15.95 10.29
N GLY A 11 -61.42 16.41 9.13
CA GLY A 11 -60.58 16.71 7.97
C GLY A 11 -59.54 17.78 8.30
N GLY A 12 -58.27 17.40 8.14
CA GLY A 12 -57.15 18.34 8.13
C GLY A 12 -57.22 19.22 6.87
N SER A 13 -56.93 20.51 7.05
CA SER A 13 -56.53 21.39 5.94
C SER A 13 -55.07 21.81 6.10
N PRO A 14 -54.34 21.95 4.98
CA PRO A 14 -52.89 21.81 4.94
C PRO A 14 -52.20 23.17 4.79
N SER A 15 -51.15 23.46 5.57
CA SER A 15 -50.12 24.41 5.12
C SER A 15 -48.90 24.41 6.05
N SER A 16 -48.06 23.39 5.95
CA SER A 16 -46.68 23.52 6.43
C SER A 16 -45.81 23.99 5.27
N LYS A 17 -45.78 25.31 5.05
CA LYS A 17 -44.77 25.96 4.21
C LYS A 17 -43.43 25.89 4.95
N ARG A 18 -42.68 24.82 4.69
CA ARG A 18 -41.21 24.70 4.67
C ARG A 18 -40.85 23.22 4.53
N ARG A 19 -41.25 22.66 3.39
CA ARG A 19 -40.84 21.32 2.97
C ARG A 19 -39.51 21.49 2.23
N SER A 20 -38.41 21.22 2.91
CA SER A 20 -37.22 20.70 2.23
C SER A 20 -37.69 19.58 1.29
N PRO A 21 -37.10 19.41 0.09
CA PRO A 21 -37.51 18.32 -0.80
C PRO A 21 -37.47 17.02 -0.01
N LEU A 22 -38.63 16.37 0.11
CA LEU A 22 -38.78 15.10 0.81
C LEU A 22 -37.89 14.11 0.07
N LEU A 23 -36.69 13.84 0.60
CA LEU A 23 -35.81 12.84 0.04
C LEU A 23 -36.54 11.51 0.10
N GLN A 24 -36.48 10.76 -1.00
CA GLN A 24 -37.15 9.47 -1.06
C GLN A 24 -36.55 8.53 0.01
N PRO A 25 -37.37 7.73 0.70
CA PRO A 25 -36.85 6.68 1.57
C PRO A 25 -35.90 5.80 0.76
N ILE A 26 -34.66 5.67 1.24
CA ILE A 26 -33.66 4.81 0.61
C ILE A 26 -34.20 3.39 0.73
N ILE A 27 -34.48 2.75 -0.40
CA ILE A 27 -34.79 1.34 -0.44
C ILE A 27 -33.45 0.65 -0.19
N GLU A 28 -33.35 -0.10 0.91
CA GLU A 28 -32.19 -0.93 1.21
C GLU A 28 -31.92 -1.84 0.00
N GLY A 29 -30.79 -1.60 -0.67
CA GLY A 29 -30.30 -2.44 -1.74
C GLY A 29 -29.69 -3.71 -1.16
N GLU A 30 -29.98 -4.84 -1.80
CA GLU A 30 -29.44 -6.15 -1.47
C GLU A 30 -27.89 -6.10 -1.34
N THR A 31 -27.38 -6.50 -0.18
CA THR A 31 -25.92 -6.61 0.05
C THR A 31 -25.33 -7.67 -0.86
N ALA A 32 -24.50 -7.29 -1.82
CA ALA A 32 -23.75 -8.24 -2.63
C ALA A 32 -22.85 -9.10 -1.72
N SER A 33 -23.13 -10.39 -1.63
CA SER A 33 -22.28 -11.37 -0.93
C SER A 33 -21.01 -11.60 -1.74
N PHE A 34 -19.95 -10.85 -1.43
CA PHE A 34 -18.65 -10.98 -2.07
C PHE A 34 -17.79 -12.09 -1.43
N PHE A 35 -18.42 -13.22 -1.07
CA PHE A 35 -17.70 -14.43 -0.71
C PHE A 35 -17.98 -15.51 -1.74
N LYS A 36 -17.36 -15.32 -2.92
CA LYS A 36 -17.15 -16.44 -3.84
C LYS A 36 -16.01 -17.28 -3.26
N GLU A 37 -16.42 -18.36 -2.62
CA GLU A 37 -15.62 -19.52 -2.25
C GLU A 37 -14.62 -19.84 -3.37
N ILE A 38 -13.32 -19.60 -3.13
CA ILE A 38 -12.27 -20.01 -4.06
C ILE A 38 -12.09 -21.53 -3.88
N LYS A 39 -12.94 -22.31 -4.55
CA LYS A 39 -12.61 -23.69 -4.88
C LYS A 39 -11.59 -23.64 -6.01
N GLY A 40 -10.38 -24.09 -5.69
CA GLY A 40 -9.30 -24.23 -6.66
C GLY A 40 -9.74 -25.09 -7.85
N SER A 41 -9.51 -24.57 -9.04
CA SER A 41 -9.51 -25.33 -10.28
C SER A 41 -8.48 -24.68 -11.18
N GLU A 42 -7.44 -25.46 -11.47
CA GLU A 42 -6.48 -25.20 -12.54
C GLU A 42 -7.25 -25.21 -13.87
N ASP A 43 -7.07 -24.19 -14.70
CA ASP A 43 -6.74 -24.37 -16.12
C ASP A 43 -6.52 -23.04 -16.84
N ASP A 44 -5.60 -23.14 -17.79
CA ASP A 44 -5.04 -22.17 -18.71
C ASP A 44 -6.11 -21.54 -19.63
N SER A 45 -6.12 -20.21 -19.76
CA SER A 45 -6.50 -19.55 -21.02
C SER A 45 -6.12 -18.07 -21.03
N SER A 46 -5.24 -17.76 -21.96
CA SER A 46 -4.89 -16.42 -22.40
C SER A 46 -6.09 -15.70 -23.01
N THR A 47 -6.53 -14.59 -22.42
CA THR A 47 -7.22 -13.52 -23.15
C THR A 47 -6.76 -12.17 -22.64
N LYS A 48 -6.21 -11.37 -23.56
CA LYS A 48 -5.78 -9.99 -23.35
C LYS A 48 -7.00 -9.10 -23.12
N PRO A 49 -6.98 -8.18 -22.13
CA PRO A 49 -7.76 -6.97 -22.21
C PRO A 49 -6.89 -5.85 -22.79
N ASP A 50 -7.17 -5.47 -24.04
CA ASP A 50 -6.71 -4.21 -24.61
C ASP A 50 -7.41 -3.06 -23.85
N PHE A 51 -6.71 -2.50 -22.87
CA PHE A 51 -7.12 -1.29 -22.17
C PHE A 51 -6.25 -0.12 -22.64
N THR A 52 -6.56 0.39 -23.83
CA THR A 52 -5.98 1.64 -24.34
C THR A 52 -6.65 2.83 -23.66
N VAL A 53 -6.20 3.13 -22.44
CA VAL A 53 -6.45 4.41 -21.80
C VAL A 53 -5.31 5.36 -22.16
N THR A 54 -5.62 6.27 -23.07
CA THR A 54 -4.75 7.39 -23.45
C THR A 54 -4.74 8.42 -22.34
N LEU A 55 -4.00 8.16 -21.26
CA LEU A 55 -3.67 9.18 -20.27
C LEU A 55 -2.37 9.86 -20.70
N LYS A 56 -2.53 11.03 -21.32
CA LYS A 56 -1.49 12.05 -21.28
C LYS A 56 -1.45 12.56 -19.84
N THR A 57 -0.70 11.86 -19.01
CA THR A 57 -0.29 12.36 -17.70
C THR A 57 1.17 12.77 -17.85
N ASP A 58 1.33 14.08 -17.97
CA ASP A 58 2.51 14.81 -17.57
C ASP A 58 3.19 14.11 -16.39
N PHE A 59 4.36 13.55 -16.69
CA PHE A 59 5.30 13.03 -15.72
C PHE A 59 5.82 14.23 -14.89
N SER A 60 5.00 14.70 -13.96
CA SER A 60 5.41 15.66 -12.95
C SER A 60 6.44 14.96 -12.09
N ALA A 61 7.70 15.30 -12.36
CA ALA A 61 8.91 14.77 -11.76
C ALA A 61 9.01 15.12 -10.26
N ARG A 62 8.08 14.59 -9.46
CA ARG A 62 8.01 14.82 -8.00
C ARG A 62 7.77 13.54 -7.20
N CYS A 63 7.93 12.34 -7.80
CA CYS A 63 7.75 11.06 -7.10
C CYS A 63 9.08 10.39 -6.69
N PHE A 64 10.15 11.17 -6.54
CA PHE A 64 11.43 10.64 -6.05
C PHE A 64 11.76 11.30 -4.70
N LEU A 65 11.60 10.51 -3.63
CA LEU A 65 12.22 10.68 -2.31
C LEU A 65 11.50 11.52 -1.24
N ASP A 66 10.17 11.45 -1.12
CA ASP A 66 9.46 12.04 0.02
C ASP A 66 8.57 10.98 0.69
N GLN A 67 9.13 10.22 1.64
CA GLN A 67 8.44 9.49 2.74
C GLN A 67 9.41 8.61 3.57
N PHE A 68 10.58 9.15 3.88
CA PHE A 68 11.45 8.60 4.94
C PHE A 68 11.88 9.69 5.93
N GLU A 69 11.07 10.72 6.11
CA GLU A 69 11.20 11.62 7.25
C GLU A 69 10.04 11.29 8.18
N ASP A 70 10.41 10.64 9.28
CA ASP A 70 9.61 10.41 10.46
C ASP A 70 9.15 11.77 11.03
N ASP A 71 7.96 11.79 11.62
CA ASP A 71 7.30 12.97 12.17
C ASP A 71 8.21 13.76 13.14
N ALA A 72 8.83 14.82 12.63
CA ALA A 72 9.32 15.93 13.44
C ALA A 72 9.20 17.21 12.61
N ASP A 73 8.28 18.09 13.02
CA ASP A 73 8.18 19.47 12.54
C ASP A 73 9.49 20.23 12.86
N GLY A 74 10.49 20.06 12.02
CA GLY A 74 11.76 20.76 12.06
C GLY A 74 11.86 21.68 10.87
N PHE A 75 11.51 22.95 11.05
CA PHE A 75 11.86 24.02 10.11
C PHE A 75 13.39 24.08 10.02
N ILE A 76 13.98 23.45 9.00
CA ILE A 76 15.42 23.50 8.76
C ILE A 76 15.75 24.86 8.14
N SER A 77 16.20 25.80 8.97
CA SER A 77 16.84 27.03 8.51
C SER A 77 18.10 26.66 7.70
N PRO A 78 18.28 27.19 6.47
CA PRO A 78 19.47 26.92 5.65
C PRO A 78 20.68 27.68 6.19
N MET A 79 21.33 27.16 7.24
CA MET A 79 22.71 27.49 7.64
C MET A 79 23.08 26.70 8.90
N ASP A 80 23.70 25.53 8.74
CA ASP A 80 24.94 25.14 9.46
C ASP A 80 25.46 23.80 8.90
N ASP A 81 26.59 23.87 8.20
CA ASP A 81 27.35 22.73 7.70
C ASP A 81 28.14 22.06 8.83
N LYS A 82 27.54 21.17 9.64
CA LYS A 82 28.24 20.07 10.36
C LYS A 82 27.32 19.25 11.27
N ILE A 83 26.58 18.28 10.70
CA ILE A 83 26.15 17.09 11.45
C ILE A 83 26.19 15.88 10.51
N PRO A 84 27.12 14.92 10.66
CA PRO A 84 26.93 13.60 10.09
C PRO A 84 25.90 12.89 10.98
N SER A 85 24.62 13.06 10.68
CA SER A 85 23.59 12.22 11.28
C SER A 85 23.89 10.79 10.84
N LYS A 86 23.93 9.87 11.80
CA LYS A 86 24.17 8.45 11.57
C LYS A 86 22.93 7.86 10.88
N CYS A 87 22.81 8.09 9.57
CA CYS A 87 21.96 7.29 8.71
C CYS A 87 22.65 5.92 8.55
N SER A 88 22.20 4.95 9.34
CA SER A 88 22.82 3.63 9.49
C SER A 88 22.73 2.71 8.25
N GLN A 89 22.29 3.18 7.08
CA GLN A 89 22.23 2.33 5.85
C GLN A 89 22.50 3.09 4.53
N ASP A 90 23.15 4.26 4.54
CA ASP A 90 23.56 4.93 3.28
C ASP A 90 24.79 4.24 2.62
N THR A 91 25.46 3.35 3.33
CA THR A 91 26.80 2.86 2.97
C THR A 91 26.87 1.93 1.75
N GLY A 92 25.75 1.56 1.12
CA GLY A 92 25.71 0.48 0.12
C GLY A 92 25.15 0.81 -1.26
N LEU A 93 24.63 2.02 -1.50
CA LEU A 93 24.01 2.36 -2.80
C LEU A 93 24.93 3.17 -3.71
N SER A 94 25.80 3.99 -3.12
CA SER A 94 26.68 4.94 -3.81
C SER A 94 27.72 4.28 -4.73
N ASN A 95 27.98 2.97 -4.58
CA ASN A 95 28.90 2.22 -5.44
C ASN A 95 28.21 1.28 -6.46
N LEU A 96 26.87 1.20 -6.49
CA LEU A 96 26.18 0.26 -7.38
C LEU A 96 26.36 0.59 -8.87
N HIS A 97 26.47 1.88 -9.21
CA HIS A 97 26.67 2.29 -10.60
C HIS A 97 28.02 1.86 -11.17
N ALA A 98 29.05 1.73 -10.32
CA ALA A 98 30.41 1.35 -10.70
C ALA A 98 30.70 -0.15 -10.59
N ALA A 99 29.90 -0.90 -9.81
CA ALA A 99 30.02 -2.35 -9.66
C ALA A 99 29.96 -3.07 -11.01
N SER A 100 30.65 -4.19 -11.18
CA SER A 100 30.61 -4.96 -12.44
C SER A 100 29.27 -5.72 -12.62
N ILE A 101 28.97 -6.23 -13.83
CA ILE A 101 27.77 -7.07 -14.06
C ILE A 101 27.69 -8.28 -13.11
N PRO A 102 28.73 -9.10 -12.95
CA PRO A 102 28.66 -10.25 -12.05
C PRO A 102 28.43 -9.83 -10.60
N GLU A 103 29.06 -8.74 -10.14
CA GLU A 103 28.83 -8.18 -8.80
C GLU A 103 27.39 -7.70 -8.61
N LEU A 104 26.79 -7.05 -9.62
CA LEU A 104 25.38 -6.66 -9.55
C LEU A 104 24.44 -7.87 -9.44
N LEU A 105 24.75 -8.97 -10.13
CA LEU A 105 23.97 -10.21 -10.05
C LEU A 105 24.11 -10.89 -8.70
N GLU A 106 25.32 -10.91 -8.13
CA GLU A 106 25.58 -11.39 -6.78
C GLU A 106 24.76 -10.60 -5.76
N HIS A 107 24.86 -9.27 -5.78
CA HIS A 107 24.05 -8.41 -4.94
C HIS A 107 22.54 -8.61 -5.15
N LEU A 108 22.08 -8.81 -6.39
CA LEU A 108 20.67 -9.09 -6.66
C LEU A 108 20.20 -10.38 -5.97
N GLN A 109 21.04 -11.42 -5.99
CA GLN A 109 20.76 -12.69 -5.34
C GLN A 109 20.77 -12.55 -3.81
N GLU A 110 21.79 -11.90 -3.25
CA GLU A 110 21.87 -11.59 -1.81
C GLU A 110 20.62 -10.85 -1.34
N MET A 111 20.22 -9.79 -2.07
CA MET A 111 19.05 -9.00 -1.71
C MET A 111 17.74 -9.80 -1.84
N ARG A 112 17.67 -10.81 -2.71
CA ARG A 112 16.50 -11.72 -2.80
C ARG A 112 16.42 -12.66 -1.60
N GLU A 113 17.55 -13.20 -1.17
CA GLU A 113 17.64 -14.06 0.02
C GLU A 113 17.32 -13.27 1.29
N GLU A 114 17.86 -12.07 1.39
CA GLU A 114 17.64 -11.16 2.50
C GLU A 114 16.16 -10.75 2.60
N LYS A 115 15.53 -10.41 1.46
CA LYS A 115 14.07 -10.20 1.39
C LYS A 115 13.29 -11.40 1.91
N LYS A 116 13.71 -12.62 1.56
CA LYS A 116 13.05 -13.86 1.99
C LYS A 116 13.20 -14.05 3.50
N ARG A 117 14.39 -13.78 4.05
CA ARG A 117 14.68 -13.84 5.49
C ARG A 117 13.79 -12.87 6.27
N ILE A 118 13.77 -11.59 5.88
CA ILE A 118 12.93 -10.57 6.53
C ILE A 118 11.45 -10.93 6.45
N ARG A 119 10.96 -11.35 5.28
CA ARG A 119 9.56 -11.76 5.13
C ARG A 119 9.18 -12.94 6.04
N LYS A 120 10.11 -13.86 6.28
CA LYS A 120 9.90 -14.95 7.25
C LYS A 120 9.83 -14.39 8.67
N LYS A 121 10.81 -13.58 9.08
CA LYS A 121 10.86 -12.99 10.42
C LYS A 121 9.62 -12.19 10.76
N LEU A 122 9.13 -11.36 9.82
CA LEU A 122 7.90 -10.58 9.99
C LEU A 122 6.66 -11.48 10.14
N ARG A 123 6.54 -12.56 9.35
CA ARG A 123 5.43 -13.52 9.50
C ARG A 123 5.50 -14.26 10.82
N ASP A 124 6.67 -14.75 11.20
CA ASP A 124 6.86 -15.47 12.46
C ASP A 124 6.45 -14.59 13.65
N PHE A 125 6.75 -13.29 13.58
CA PHE A 125 6.28 -12.30 14.55
C PHE A 125 4.76 -12.13 14.53
N GLU A 126 4.15 -11.88 13.36
CA GLU A 126 2.70 -11.69 13.22
C GLU A 126 1.92 -12.93 13.70
N ASP A 127 2.38 -14.12 13.33
CA ASP A 127 1.78 -15.40 13.74
C ASP A 127 1.91 -15.61 15.26
N ASN A 128 3.08 -15.35 15.82
CA ASN A 128 3.29 -15.45 17.26
C ASN A 128 2.44 -14.42 18.03
N PHE A 129 2.36 -13.19 17.55
CA PHE A 129 1.53 -12.14 18.14
C PHE A 129 0.05 -12.54 18.10
N PHE A 130 -0.44 -13.04 16.97
CA PHE A 130 -1.81 -13.51 16.85
C PHE A 130 -2.11 -14.66 17.82
N ARG A 131 -1.20 -15.61 17.96
CA ARG A 131 -1.34 -16.74 18.90
C ARG A 131 -1.37 -16.32 20.37
N GLN A 132 -0.62 -15.29 20.74
CA GLN A 132 -0.54 -14.81 22.13
C GLN A 132 -1.70 -13.87 22.48
N ASN A 133 -2.05 -12.97 21.57
CA ASN A 133 -2.97 -11.87 21.86
C ASN A 133 -4.37 -12.10 21.29
N GLY A 134 -4.56 -13.09 20.42
CA GLY A 134 -5.84 -13.40 19.77
C GLY A 134 -6.30 -12.33 18.77
N ARG A 135 -5.42 -11.40 18.37
CA ARG A 135 -5.69 -10.31 17.42
C ARG A 135 -4.50 -10.07 16.50
N ASN A 136 -4.76 -9.43 15.36
CA ASN A 136 -3.70 -9.01 14.44
C ASN A 136 -2.87 -7.85 15.01
N VAL A 137 -1.62 -7.75 14.55
CA VAL A 137 -0.67 -6.67 14.88
C VAL A 137 -1.21 -5.31 14.42
N GLN A 138 -1.33 -4.34 15.33
CA GLN A 138 -1.68 -2.96 15.01
C GLN A 138 -0.42 -2.09 14.84
N LYS A 139 -0.58 -0.83 14.42
CA LYS A 139 0.56 0.04 14.09
C LYS A 139 1.49 0.27 15.30
N GLU A 140 0.91 0.36 16.49
CA GLU A 140 1.60 0.56 17.77
C GLU A 140 2.43 -0.67 18.16
N ASP A 141 1.92 -1.86 17.80
CA ASP A 141 2.56 -3.14 18.10
C ASP A 141 3.73 -3.47 17.15
N ARG A 142 3.96 -2.67 16.09
CA ARG A 142 5.04 -2.90 15.12
C ARG A 142 6.40 -2.40 15.60
N THR A 143 6.43 -1.55 16.63
CA THR A 143 7.66 -1.03 17.25
C THR A 143 8.76 -2.08 17.46
N PRO A 144 8.49 -3.28 18.04
CA PRO A 144 9.50 -4.32 18.19
C PRO A 144 10.07 -4.88 16.87
N MET A 145 9.39 -4.70 15.74
CA MET A 145 9.82 -5.14 14.41
C MET A 145 10.06 -3.97 13.44
N ALA A 146 10.23 -2.74 13.96
CA ALA A 146 10.31 -1.54 13.14
C ALA A 146 11.50 -1.58 12.17
N GLU A 147 12.64 -2.08 12.64
CA GLU A 147 13.86 -2.24 11.83
C GLU A 147 13.61 -3.19 10.66
N GLU A 148 12.99 -4.34 10.88
CA GLU A 148 12.72 -5.35 9.86
C GLU A 148 11.71 -4.86 8.82
N TYR A 149 10.68 -4.11 9.25
CA TYR A 149 9.75 -3.47 8.32
C TYR A 149 10.47 -2.41 7.45
N ASN A 150 11.37 -1.62 8.03
CA ASN A 150 12.17 -0.64 7.31
C ASN A 150 13.15 -1.31 6.34
N GLU A 151 13.86 -2.33 6.81
CA GLU A 151 14.75 -3.16 5.99
C GLU A 151 14.00 -3.78 4.81
N TYR A 152 12.79 -4.33 5.01
CA TYR A 152 11.99 -4.87 3.91
C TYR A 152 11.70 -3.82 2.83
N LYS A 153 11.35 -2.59 3.23
CA LYS A 153 11.13 -1.47 2.31
C LYS A 153 12.42 -1.11 1.56
N HIS A 154 13.55 -0.99 2.28
CA HIS A 154 14.85 -0.68 1.68
C HIS A 154 15.33 -1.77 0.73
N ILE A 155 15.22 -3.04 1.11
CA ILE A 155 15.54 -4.19 0.26
C ILE A 155 14.71 -4.16 -1.02
N LYS A 156 13.40 -3.86 -0.92
CA LYS A 156 12.53 -3.77 -2.10
C LYS A 156 12.98 -2.66 -3.04
N ALA A 157 13.37 -1.49 -2.52
CA ALA A 157 13.90 -0.40 -3.32
C ALA A 157 15.24 -0.76 -3.97
N LYS A 158 16.17 -1.36 -3.21
CA LYS A 158 17.48 -1.78 -3.71
C LYS A 158 17.38 -2.85 -4.79
N LEU A 159 16.46 -3.82 -4.65
CA LEU A 159 16.17 -4.80 -5.70
C LEU A 159 15.73 -4.14 -7.01
N ARG A 160 14.84 -3.14 -6.94
CA ARG A 160 14.40 -2.40 -8.12
C ARG A 160 15.57 -1.67 -8.79
N LEU A 161 16.43 -1.04 -8.00
CA LEU A 161 17.62 -0.37 -8.52
C LEU A 161 18.56 -1.35 -9.23
N LEU A 162 18.86 -2.50 -8.60
CA LEU A 162 19.69 -3.55 -9.19
C LEU A 162 19.11 -4.09 -10.51
N GLU A 163 17.81 -4.37 -10.54
CA GLU A 163 17.10 -4.81 -11.76
C GLU A 163 17.25 -3.79 -12.90
N VAL A 164 17.12 -2.49 -12.60
CA VAL A 164 17.27 -1.42 -13.57
C VAL A 164 18.70 -1.29 -14.08
N LEU A 165 19.70 -1.35 -13.18
CA LEU A 165 21.12 -1.24 -13.56
C LEU A 165 21.57 -2.38 -14.47
N ILE A 166 21.12 -3.61 -14.19
CA ILE A 166 21.40 -4.77 -15.01
C ILE A 166 20.75 -4.61 -16.38
N SER A 167 19.44 -4.28 -16.40
CA SER A 167 18.69 -4.11 -17.65
C SER A 167 19.34 -3.07 -18.58
N LYS A 168 19.84 -1.96 -18.03
CA LYS A 168 20.51 -0.91 -18.83
C LYS A 168 21.78 -1.42 -19.51
N ARG A 169 22.59 -2.21 -18.81
CA ARG A 169 23.86 -2.71 -19.37
C ARG A 169 23.64 -3.84 -20.38
N ASP A 170 22.59 -4.64 -20.20
CA ASP A 170 22.17 -5.65 -21.18
C ASP A 170 21.70 -5.00 -22.48
N THR A 171 21.02 -3.85 -22.41
CA THR A 171 20.65 -3.09 -23.61
C THR A 171 21.86 -2.50 -24.34
N ASP A 172 22.83 -1.97 -23.60
CA ASP A 172 24.06 -1.40 -24.19
C ASP A 172 24.86 -2.49 -24.92
N SER A 173 25.01 -3.67 -24.30
CA SER A 173 25.73 -4.82 -24.85
C SER A 173 25.08 -5.42 -26.10
N LYS A 174 23.75 -5.30 -26.23
CA LYS A 174 22.98 -5.85 -27.36
C LYS A 174 22.90 -4.90 -28.56
N SER A 175 23.26 -3.63 -28.38
CA SER A 175 23.21 -2.59 -29.42
C SER A 175 24.52 -2.40 -30.18
N MET A 176 25.57 -3.16 -29.81
CA MET A 176 26.87 -3.24 -30.48
C MET A 176 26.93 -4.50 -31.35
#